data_AF-A0A1H2G1B4-F1
#
_entry.id   AF-A0A1H2G1B4-F1
#
_cell.length_a   1.000
_cell.length_b   1.000
_cell.length_c   1.000
_cell.angle_alpha   90.00
_cell.angle_beta   90.00
_cell.angle_gamma   90.00
#
_symmetry.space_group_name_H-M   'P 1'
#
loop_
_entity.id
_entity.type
_entity.pdbx_description
1 polymer ?
#
loop_
_entity_poly.entity_id
_entity_poly.type
_entity_poly.pdbx_seq_one_letter_code
_entity_poly.pdbx_strand_id
1 'polypeptide(L)'
;MATTSLSLGEHWEIFIKNEIASGRYGSASEVVREALRGMEERKSKLEALRIYLKEGVEQAERGEFVKDYSIDKIIEELDAKE
;
A
#
# COMPACT_ATOMS: atom_id res chain seq x y z
N MET A 1 -15.34 17.94 11.42
CA MET A 1 -13.93 17.48 11.34
C MET A 1 -13.25 17.85 12.64
N ALA A 2 -12.40 16.99 13.20
CA ALA A 2 -11.56 17.35 14.35
C ALA A 2 -10.32 18.11 13.83
N THR A 3 -9.99 19.23 14.46
CA THR A 3 -8.78 20.00 14.13
C THR A 3 -7.67 19.58 15.09
N THR A 4 -6.54 19.13 14.54
CA THR A 4 -5.36 18.76 15.32
C THR A 4 -4.23 19.75 15.01
N SER A 5 -3.69 20.38 16.05
CA SER A 5 -2.49 21.22 15.92
C SER A 5 -1.25 20.34 15.98
N LEU A 6 -0.35 20.51 15.01
CA LEU A 6 0.87 19.70 14.83
C LEU A 6 2.05 20.66 14.64
N SER A 7 3.16 20.40 15.33
CA SER A 7 4.42 21.09 15.08
C SER A 7 5.28 20.20 14.18
N LEU A 8 5.76 20.75 13.08
CA LEU A 8 6.60 20.05 12.10
C LEU A 8 8.01 20.65 12.12
N GLY A 9 9.00 19.86 11.71
CA GLY A 9 10.36 20.39 11.50
C GLY A 9 10.42 21.29 10.26
N GLU A 10 11.41 22.18 10.24
CA GLU A 10 11.63 23.19 9.17
C GLU A 10 11.55 22.60 7.75
N HIS A 11 12.16 21.44 7.53
CA HIS A 11 12.10 20.72 6.26
C HIS A 11 10.67 20.52 5.75
N TRP A 12 9.77 20.07 6.62
CA TRP A 12 8.39 19.77 6.26
C TRP A 12 7.55 21.03 6.07
N GLU A 13 7.84 22.09 6.83
CA GLU A 13 7.20 23.38 6.60
C GLU A 13 7.54 23.96 5.23
N ILE A 14 8.82 23.89 4.83
CA ILE A 14 9.26 24.34 3.51
C ILE A 14 8.62 23.49 2.42
N PHE A 15 8.63 22.16 2.57
CA PHE A 15 7.99 21.23 1.64
C PHE A 15 6.51 21.56 1.43
N ILE A 16 5.73 21.69 2.52
CA ILE A 16 4.30 22.00 2.45
C ILE A 16 4.07 23.36 1.79
N LYS A 17 4.87 24.38 2.12
CA LYS A 17 4.77 25.70 1.49
C LYS A 17 5.01 25.63 -0.03
N ASN A 18 5.99 24.86 -0.48
CA ASN A 18 6.29 24.69 -1.90
C ASN A 18 5.17 23.96 -2.65
N GLU A 19 4.60 22.90 -2.07
CA GLU A 19 3.50 22.15 -2.66
C GLU A 19 2.19 22.97 -2.77
N ILE A 20 1.96 23.88 -1.83
CA ILE A 20 0.85 24.85 -1.92
C ILE A 20 1.17 25.92 -2.97
N ALA A 21 2.40 26.47 -2.96
CA ALA A 21 2.83 27.49 -3.91
C ALA A 21 2.83 26.99 -5.37
N SER A 22 3.06 25.70 -5.58
CA SER A 22 2.96 25.09 -6.91
C SER A 22 1.51 24.93 -7.40
N GLY A 23 0.51 25.21 -6.55
CA GLY A 23 -0.90 25.05 -6.85
C GLY A 23 -1.40 23.62 -6.84
N ARG A 24 -0.60 22.65 -6.36
CA ARG A 24 -1.01 21.24 -6.29
C ARG A 24 -2.04 21.01 -5.18
N TYR A 25 -1.96 21.79 -4.10
CA TYR A 25 -2.88 21.73 -2.97
C TYR A 25 -3.35 23.11 -2.56
N GLY A 26 -4.59 23.19 -2.05
CA GLY A 26 -5.18 24.42 -1.51
C GLY A 26 -4.83 24.69 -0.05
N SER A 27 -4.32 23.70 0.70
CA SER A 27 -3.95 23.89 2.10
C SER A 27 -2.95 22.87 2.64
N ALA A 28 -2.27 23.20 3.74
CA ALA A 28 -1.41 22.28 4.46
C ALA A 28 -2.15 21.02 4.91
N SER A 29 -3.42 21.17 5.31
CA SER A 29 -4.25 20.03 5.71
C SER A 29 -4.53 19.06 4.57
N GLU A 30 -4.56 19.51 3.32
CA GLU A 30 -4.69 18.61 2.16
C GLU A 30 -3.41 17.82 1.92
N VAL A 31 -2.25 18.47 1.97
CA VAL A 31 -0.94 17.81 1.85
C VAL A 31 -0.81 16.72 2.90
N VAL A 32 -1.11 17.04 4.16
CA VAL A 32 -1.03 16.09 5.27
C VAL A 32 -2.03 14.94 5.08
N ARG A 33 -3.26 15.19 4.63
CA ARG A 33 -4.24 14.12 4.39
C ARG A 33 -3.79 13.16 3.29
N GLU A 34 -3.23 13.66 2.20
CA GLU A 34 -2.72 12.77 1.15
C GLU A 34 -1.53 11.95 1.65
N ALA A 35 -0.58 12.58 2.36
CA ALA A 35 0.57 11.89 2.94
C ALA A 35 0.13 10.75 3.88
N LEU A 36 -0.87 11.02 4.74
CA LEU A 36 -1.45 10.01 5.63
C LEU A 36 -2.16 8.88 4.87
N ARG A 37 -2.88 9.20 3.78
CA ARG A 37 -3.52 8.19 2.93
C ARG A 37 -2.47 7.28 2.29
N GLY A 38 -1.40 7.83 1.73
CA GLY A 38 -0.30 7.04 1.17
C GLY A 38 0.39 6.16 2.23
N MET A 39 0.55 6.67 3.45
CA MET A 39 1.07 5.89 4.57
C MET A 39 0.16 4.72 4.95
N GLU A 40 -1.16 4.96 5.02
CA GLU A 40 -2.17 3.94 5.31
C GLU A 40 -2.19 2.85 4.23
N GLU A 41 -2.21 3.21 2.95
CA GLU A 41 -2.17 2.28 1.84
C GLU A 41 -0.92 1.38 1.88
N ARG A 42 0.25 1.98 2.12
CA ARG A 42 1.51 1.23 2.24
C ARG A 42 1.46 0.25 3.42
N LYS A 43 0.91 0.68 4.56
CA LYS A 43 0.77 -0.17 5.75
C LYS A 43 -0.19 -1.35 5.46
N SER A 44 -1.32 -1.07 4.82
CA SER A 44 -2.31 -2.09 4.44
C SER A 44 -1.70 -3.14 3.50
N LYS A 45 -1.02 -2.70 2.43
CA LYS A 45 -0.33 -3.61 1.49
C LYS A 45 0.74 -4.46 2.16
N LEU A 46 1.53 -3.87 3.07
CA LEU A 46 2.56 -4.60 3.80
C LEU A 46 1.96 -5.65 4.74
N GLU A 47 0.85 -5.32 5.40
CA GLU A 47 0.17 -6.27 6.29
C GLU A 47 -0.45 -7.43 5.51
N ALA A 48 -1.12 -7.14 4.39
CA ALA A 48 -1.63 -8.18 3.50
C ALA A 48 -0.51 -9.11 3.02
N LEU A 49 0.64 -8.55 2.59
CA LEU A 49 1.80 -9.34 2.19
C LEU A 49 2.30 -10.25 3.30
N ARG A 50 2.39 -9.74 4.54
CA ARG A 50 2.81 -10.53 5.71
C ARG A 50 1.85 -11.69 5.99
N ILE A 51 0.55 -11.45 5.87
CA ILE A 51 -0.48 -12.48 6.06
C ILE A 51 -0.31 -13.59 5.02
N TYR A 52 -0.24 -13.24 3.73
CA TYR A 52 -0.10 -14.24 2.66
C TYR A 52 1.23 -15.00 2.73
N LEU A 53 2.33 -14.33 3.07
CA LEU A 53 3.61 -15.00 3.28
C LEU A 53 3.56 -15.97 4.45
N LYS A 54 2.94 -15.56 5.57
CA LYS A 54 2.78 -16.44 6.73
C LYS A 54 1.98 -17.69 6.37
N GLU A 55 0.86 -17.52 5.66
CA GLU A 55 0.05 -18.64 5.18
C GLU A 55 0.87 -19.59 4.28
N GLY A 56 1.61 -19.06 3.31
CA GLY A 56 2.45 -19.85 2.42
C GLY A 56 3.57 -20.61 3.15
N VAL A 57 4.18 -20.00 4.17
CA VAL A 57 5.19 -20.67 5.02
C VAL A 57 4.56 -21.81 5.80
N GLU A 58 3.40 -21.58 6.43
CA GLU A 58 2.69 -22.63 7.18
C GLU A 58 2.26 -23.81 6.27
N GLN A 59 1.84 -23.53 5.03
CA GLN A 59 1.56 -24.56 4.02
C GLN A 59 2.84 -25.35 3.66
N ALA A 60 3.93 -24.64 3.38
CA ALA A 60 5.21 -25.26 3.02
C ALA A 60 5.76 -26.16 4.15
N GLU A 61 5.64 -25.74 5.41
CA GLU A 61 6.02 -26.55 6.59
C GLU A 61 5.20 -27.84 6.70
N ARG A 62 3.94 -27.83 6.25
CA ARG A 62 3.08 -29.02 6.15
C ARG A 62 3.32 -29.84 4.88
N GLY A 63 4.20 -29.38 3.97
CA GLY A 63 4.43 -30.01 2.68
C GLY A 63 3.31 -29.78 1.65
N GLU A 64 2.45 -28.80 1.89
CA GLU A 64 1.35 -28.41 1.00
C GLU A 64 1.90 -27.50 -0.11
N PHE A 65 2.31 -28.11 -1.22
CA PHE A 65 2.75 -27.39 -2.41
C PHE A 65 1.76 -27.58 -3.56
N VAL A 66 1.68 -26.58 -4.44
CA VAL A 66 0.98 -26.71 -5.72
C VAL A 66 1.71 -27.77 -6.55
N LYS A 67 1.05 -28.91 -6.75
CA LYS A 67 1.55 -29.98 -7.61
C LYS A 67 1.38 -29.57 -9.08
N ASP A 68 2.29 -30.02 -9.93
CA ASP A 68 2.20 -29.84 -11.38
C ASP A 68 2.06 -28.38 -11.86
N TYR A 69 2.69 -27.44 -11.14
CA TYR A 69 2.71 -26.01 -11.48
C TYR A 69 3.23 -25.81 -12.90
N SER A 70 2.38 -25.28 -13.78
CA SER A 70 2.72 -24.88 -15.14
C SER A 70 1.96 -23.60 -15.48
N ILE A 71 2.68 -22.60 -16.00
CA ILE A 71 2.08 -21.36 -16.47
C ILE A 71 1.08 -21.64 -17.60
N ASP A 72 1.43 -22.56 -18.51
CA ASP A 72 0.57 -22.93 -19.65
C ASP A 72 -0.78 -23.50 -19.17
N LYS A 73 -0.76 -24.37 -18.15
CA LYS A 73 -1.99 -24.92 -17.56
C LYS A 73 -2.85 -23.86 -16.88
N ILE A 74 -2.23 -22.90 -16.21
CA ILE A 74 -2.96 -21.80 -15.56
C ILE A 74 -3.66 -20.94 -16.62
N ILE A 75 -2.99 -20.65 -17.73
CA ILE A 75 -3.56 -19.90 -18.85
C ILE A 75 -4.73 -20.68 -19.47
N GLU A 76 -4.53 -21.96 -19.78
CA GLU A 76 -5.58 -22.84 -20.33
C GLU A 76 -6.82 -22.92 -19.42
N GLU A 77 -6.64 -23.00 -18.10
CA GLU A 77 -7.76 -23.02 -17.12
C GLU A 77 -8.52 -21.69 -17.04
N LEU A 78 -7.84 -20.56 -17.21
CA LEU A 78 -8.46 -19.23 -17.22
C LEU A 78 -9.27 -19.02 -18.50
N ASP A 79 -8.70 -19.38 -19.66
CA ASP A 79 -9.35 -19.26 -20.96
C ASP A 79 -10.54 -20.22 -21.10
N ALA A 80 -10.50 -21.39 -20.44
CA ALA A 80 -11.62 -22.34 -20.42
C ALA A 80 -12.76 -21.96 -19.45
N LYS A 81 -12.58 -20.91 -18.63
CA LYS A 81 -13.61 -20.37 -17.72
C LYS A 81 -14.36 -19.15 -18.28
N GLU A 82 -14.04 -18.70 -19.49
CA GLU A 82 -14.89 -17.82 -20.31
C GLU A 82 -15.90 -18.61 -21.17
#